data_AF-A0A447PIR8-F1
#
_entry.id   AF-A0A447PIR8-F1
#
_cell.length_a   1.000
_cell.length_b   1.000
_cell.length_c   1.000
_cell.angle_alpha   90.00
_cell.angle_beta   90.00
_cell.angle_gamma   90.00
#
_symmetry.space_group_name_H-M   'P 1'
#
loop_
_entity.id
_entity.type
_entity.pdbx_description
1 polymer ?
#
loop_
_entity_poly.entity_id
_entity_poly.type
_entity_poly.pdbx_seq_one_letter_code
_entity_poly.pdbx_strand_id
1 'polypeptide(L)'
;MRYFSILISIERLGPIGVVELAERAGRDYTTVSRQVAKLEKLGLIIRQHNAIDRRIREAVISRTGKAMTERIDAAREPNGQRCF
;
A
#
# COMPACT_ATOMS: atom_id res chain seq x y z
N MET A 1 -0.14 7.78 -14.24
CA MET A 1 0.60 7.14 -13.13
C MET A 1 -0.13 7.39 -11.81
N ARG A 2 -0.68 6.37 -11.11
CA ARG A 2 -1.41 6.57 -9.84
C ARG A 2 -1.32 5.34 -8.90
N TYR A 3 -0.10 4.86 -8.63
CA TYR A 3 0.16 3.75 -7.69
C TYR A 3 0.68 4.22 -6.32
N PHE A 4 1.15 5.46 -6.22
CA PHE A 4 1.61 6.07 -4.96
C PHE A 4 0.52 6.10 -3.88
N SER A 5 -0.74 6.30 -4.27
CA SER A 5 -1.87 6.29 -3.32
C SER A 5 -1.99 4.95 -2.59
N ILE A 6 -1.74 3.83 -3.28
CA ILE A 6 -1.84 2.50 -2.68
C ILE A 6 -0.67 2.26 -1.72
N LEU A 7 0.53 2.72 -2.08
CA LEU A 7 1.72 2.61 -1.24
C LEU A 7 1.53 3.35 0.10
N ILE A 8 1.00 4.58 0.05
CA ILE A 8 0.72 5.39 1.24
C ILE A 8 -0.40 4.75 2.08
N SER A 9 -1.45 4.21 1.46
CA SER A 9 -2.51 3.51 2.17
C SER A 9 -1.99 2.29 2.93
N ILE A 10 -1.10 1.49 2.34
CA ILE A 10 -0.47 0.34 3.02
C ILE A 10 0.42 0.80 4.18
N GLU A 11 1.15 1.90 4.02
CA GLU A 11 1.96 2.47 5.10
C GLU A 11 1.10 2.88 6.30
N ARG A 12 -0.01 3.58 6.04
CA ARG A 12 -0.91 4.13 7.06
C ARG A 12 -1.82 3.08 7.72
N LEU A 13 -2.23 2.07 6.97
CA LEU A 13 -3.11 0.98 7.45
C LEU A 13 -2.31 -0.17 8.07
N GLY A 14 -1.03 -0.29 7.74
CA GLY A 14 -0.19 -1.41 8.16
C GLY A 14 -0.37 -2.66 7.27
N PRO A 15 -0.03 -3.86 7.77
CA PRO A 15 -0.19 -5.09 7.01
C PRO A 15 -1.67 -5.28 6.63
N ILE A 16 -1.96 -5.26 5.32
CA ILE A 16 -3.33 -5.35 4.80
C ILE A 16 -3.43 -6.33 3.64
N GLY A 17 -4.48 -7.15 3.65
CA GLY A 17 -4.80 -8.05 2.55
C GLY A 17 -5.02 -7.31 1.23
N VAL A 18 -4.58 -7.87 0.11
CA VAL A 18 -4.79 -7.25 -1.23
C VAL A 18 -6.28 -7.06 -1.54
N VAL A 19 -7.14 -7.95 -1.01
CA VAL A 19 -8.60 -7.87 -1.14
C VAL A 19 -9.15 -6.70 -0.32
N GLU A 20 -8.82 -6.64 0.97
CA GLU A 20 -9.18 -5.52 1.86
C GLU A 20 -8.69 -4.16 1.34
N LEU A 21 -7.49 -4.14 0.76
CA LEU A 21 -6.92 -2.95 0.13
C LEU A 21 -7.74 -2.50 -1.09
N ALA A 22 -8.27 -3.44 -1.87
CA ALA A 22 -9.13 -3.14 -3.02
C ALA A 22 -10.49 -2.60 -2.57
N GLU A 23 -11.11 -3.26 -1.59
CA GLU A 23 -12.36 -2.86 -0.95
C GLU A 23 -12.24 -1.43 -0.39
N ARG A 24 -11.20 -1.17 0.41
CA ARG A 24 -10.95 0.16 1.00
C ARG A 24 -10.59 1.23 -0.02
N ALA A 25 -9.86 0.87 -1.07
CA ALA A 25 -9.54 1.82 -2.13
C ALA A 25 -10.76 2.14 -3.02
N GLY A 26 -11.90 1.46 -2.83
CA GLY A 26 -13.05 1.54 -3.72
C GLY A 26 -12.68 1.20 -5.16
N ARG A 27 -11.68 0.33 -5.35
CA ARG A 27 -11.12 0.00 -6.66
C ARG A 27 -11.24 -1.48 -6.94
N ASP A 28 -11.38 -1.76 -8.23
CA ASP A 28 -11.39 -3.11 -8.76
C ASP A 28 -10.16 -3.91 -8.30
N TYR A 29 -10.39 -5.10 -7.73
CA TYR A 29 -9.34 -5.99 -7.25
C TYR A 29 -8.28 -6.26 -8.33
N THR A 30 -8.70 -6.41 -9.58
CA THR A 30 -7.81 -6.64 -10.73
C THR A 30 -6.82 -5.50 -10.94
N THR A 31 -7.27 -4.26 -10.72
CA THR A 31 -6.44 -3.05 -10.81
C THR A 31 -5.49 -2.97 -9.63
N VAL A 32 -5.99 -3.16 -8.41
CA VAL A 32 -5.18 -3.13 -7.19
C VAL A 32 -4.10 -4.21 -7.23
N SER A 33 -4.45 -5.44 -7.58
CA SER A 33 -3.51 -6.56 -7.70
C SER A 33 -2.38 -6.26 -8.68
N ARG A 34 -2.69 -5.66 -9.84
CA ARG A 34 -1.68 -5.25 -10.83
C ARG A 34 -0.76 -4.15 -10.29
N GLN A 35 -1.28 -3.20 -9.52
CA GLN A 35 -0.48 -2.14 -8.91
C GLN A 35 0.41 -2.69 -7.78
N VAL A 36 -0.15 -3.54 -6.92
CA VAL A 36 0.57 -4.25 -5.86
C VAL A 36 1.69 -5.10 -6.48
N ALA A 37 1.42 -5.86 -7.53
CA ALA A 37 2.45 -6.64 -8.22
C ALA A 37 3.57 -5.76 -8.79
N LYS A 38 3.25 -4.56 -9.28
CA LYS A 38 4.26 -3.60 -9.75
C LYS A 38 5.07 -3.02 -8.58
N LEU A 39 4.43 -2.69 -7.47
CA LEU A 39 5.12 -2.20 -6.26
C LEU A 39 6.02 -3.28 -5.65
N GLU A 40 5.58 -4.54 -5.68
CA GLU A 40 6.34 -5.71 -5.23
C GLU A 40 7.58 -5.89 -6.12
N LYS A 41 7.40 -5.85 -7.45
CA LYS A 41 8.50 -5.92 -8.42
C LYS A 41 9.52 -4.78 -8.26
N LEU A 42 9.08 -3.63 -7.78
CA LEU A 42 9.95 -2.48 -7.47
C LEU A 42 10.62 -2.58 -6.08
N GLY A 43 10.31 -3.62 -5.28
CA GLY A 43 10.84 -3.78 -3.92
C GLY A 43 10.27 -2.78 -2.92
N LEU A 44 9.17 -2.10 -3.26
CA LEU A 44 8.52 -1.09 -2.41
C LEU A 44 7.56 -1.72 -1.40
N ILE A 45 7.02 -2.89 -1.72
CA ILE A 45 6.18 -3.68 -0.81
C ILE A 45 6.68 -5.13 -0.74
N ILE A 46 6.28 -5.83 0.30
CA ILE A 46 6.52 -7.24 0.53
C ILE A 46 5.16 -7.92 0.69
N ARG A 47 4.97 -9.05 0.02
CA ARG A 47 3.80 -9.91 0.26
C ARG A 47 4.17 -10.99 1.25
N GLN A 48 3.43 -11.06 2.34
CA GLN A 48 3.58 -12.12 3.33
C GLN A 48 2.26 -12.84 3.57
N HIS A 49 2.35 -14.06 4.08
CA HIS A 49 1.18 -14.79 4.54
C HIS A 49 0.67 -14.17 5.84
N ASN A 50 -0.64 -14.02 5.98
CA ASN A 50 -1.22 -13.59 7.24
C ASN A 50 -0.94 -14.65 8.32
N ALA A 51 -0.61 -14.17 9.53
CA ALA A 51 -0.38 -15.01 10.70
C ALA A 51 -1.65 -15.76 11.14
N ILE A 52 -2.83 -15.19 10.87
CA ILE A 52 -4.15 -15.73 11.23
C ILE A 52 -4.64 -16.72 10.15
N ASP A 53 -4.47 -16.36 8.87
CA ASP A 53 -4.90 -17.20 7.75
C ASP A 53 -3.86 -17.20 6.62
N ARG A 54 -3.16 -18.33 6.45
CA ARG A 54 -2.10 -18.50 5.42
C ARG A 54 -2.60 -18.37 3.98
N ARG A 55 -3.91 -18.44 3.73
CA ARG A 55 -4.51 -18.24 2.40
C ARG A 55 -4.60 -16.76 2.05
N ILE A 56 -4.59 -15.88 3.05
CA ILE A 56 -4.60 -14.44 2.84
C ILE A 56 -3.16 -13.95 2.62
N ARG A 57 -2.96 -13.27 1.49
CA ARG A 57 -1.71 -12.56 1.19
C ARG A 57 -1.87 -11.11 1.58
N GLU A 58 -1.07 -10.70 2.55
CA GLU A 58 -1.00 -9.33 3.03
C GLU A 58 0.13 -8.61 2.34
N ALA A 59 -0.16 -7.40 1.89
CA ALA A 59 0.83 -6.46 1.41
C ALA A 59 1.31 -5.62 2.60
N VAL A 60 2.63 -5.61 2.80
CA VAL A 60 3.31 -4.83 3.82
C VAL A 60 4.29 -3.89 3.13
N ILE A 61 4.40 -2.66 3.61
CA ILE A 61 5.38 -1.72 3.05
C ILE A 61 6.81 -2.22 3.36
N SER A 62 7.65 -2.26 2.33
CA SER A 62 9.08 -2.60 2.48
C SER A 62 9.83 -1.42 3.10
N ARG A 63 11.01 -1.68 3.67
CA ARG A 63 11.90 -0.62 4.18
C ARG A 63 12.24 0.42 3.09
N THR A 64 12.44 -0.03 1.85
CA THR A 64 12.65 0.86 0.69
C THR A 64 11.40 1.65 0.33
N GLY A 65 10.24 1.01 0.37
CA GLY A 65 8.95 1.69 0.16
C GLY A 65 8.70 2.76 1.20
N LYS A 66 8.98 2.45 2.47
CA LYS A 66 8.84 3.38 3.60
C LYS A 66 9.74 4.60 3.42
N ALA A 67 11.02 4.40 3.10
CA ALA A 67 11.93 5.51 2.82
C ALA A 67 11.47 6.35 1.61
N MET A 68 10.85 5.73 0.59
CA MET A 68 10.29 6.45 -0.55
C MET A 68 9.07 7.28 -0.15
N THR A 69 8.11 6.70 0.58
CA THR A 69 6.95 7.43 1.09
C THR A 69 7.33 8.51 2.07
N GLU A 70 8.31 8.27 2.95
CA GLU A 70 8.81 9.24 3.91
C GLU A 70 9.44 10.44 3.21
N ARG A 71 10.17 10.23 2.10
CA ARG A 71 10.68 11.33 1.27
C ARG A 71 9.58 12.11 0.56
N ILE A 72 8.51 11.44 0.14
CA ILE A 72 7.35 12.07 -0.50
C ILE A 72 6.52 12.83 0.54
N ASP A 73 6.37 12.28 1.74
CA ASP A 73 5.63 12.85 2.87
C ASP A 73 6.39 14.02 3.49
N ALA A 74 7.72 13.92 3.63
CA ALA A 74 8.58 15.02 4.07
C ALA A 74 8.60 16.19 3.06
N ALA A 75 8.46 15.91 1.76
CA ALA A 75 8.24 16.96 0.76
C ALA A 75 6.79 17.50 0.77
N ARG A 76 5.90 16.86 1.53
CA ARG A 76 4.48 17.15 1.64
C ARG A 76 4.10 17.50 3.07
N GLU A 77 5.01 18.15 3.82
CA GLU A 77 4.81 18.61 5.19
C GLU A 77 3.34 19.00 5.46
N PRO A 78 2.80 18.59 6.62
CA PRO A 78 1.38 18.36 6.82
C PRO A 78 0.57 19.65 6.82
N ASN A 79 0.32 20.21 5.65
CA ASN A 79 -0.81 21.11 5.48
C ASN A 79 -2.05 20.22 5.48
N GLY A 80 -2.61 20.04 6.68
CA GLY A 80 -3.85 19.35 6.88
C GLY A 80 -4.91 19.87 5.92
N GLN A 81 -5.56 18.97 5.20
CA GLN A 81 -6.88 19.24 4.63
C GLN A 81 -7.54 17.87 4.41
N ARG A 82 -8.26 17.44 5.44
CA ARG A 82 -9.73 17.32 5.44
C ARG A 82 -10.23 16.22 4.51
N CYS A 83 -10.48 15.06 5.12
CA CYS A 83 -11.72 14.36 4.88
C CYS A 83 -12.88 15.35 5.17
N PHE A 84 -13.58 15.77 4.12
CA PHE A 84 -15.01 16.07 4.13
C PHE A 84 -15.62 15.25 3.00
#